data_AF-A0A0A9EU76-F1
#
_entry.id   AF-A0A0A9EU76-F1
#
_cell.length_a   1.000
_cell.length_b   1.000
_cell.length_c   1.000
_cell.angle_alpha   90.00
_cell.angle_beta   90.00
_cell.angle_gamma   90.00
#
_symmetry.space_group_name_H-M   'P 1'
#
loop_
_entity.id
_entity.type
_entity.pdbx_description
1 polymer ?
#
loop_
_entity_poly.entity_id
_entity_poly.type
_entity_poly.pdbx_seq_one_letter_code
_entity_poly.pdbx_strand_id
1 'polypeptide(L)'
;MYNSFPNQFPHKPIWALAENYRFEPAFVESRKLTDDIGDTMNIQVIIEGSMNSSNSYFNSSWRQNFVGGFILDMGVHFIAGLRMLVGSEISTVSSISRHVDMTLPPPDKICSLL
;
A
#
# COMPACT_ATOMS: atom_id res chain seq x y z
N MET A 1 -7.14 -13.11 19.20
CA MET A 1 -8.05 -13.62 18.15
C MET A 1 -9.39 -12.94 18.33
N TYR A 2 -9.92 -12.31 17.29
CA TYR A 2 -11.19 -11.58 17.34
C TYR A 2 -12.34 -12.59 17.36
N ASN A 3 -13.05 -12.73 18.49
CA ASN A 3 -14.08 -13.75 18.74
C ASN A 3 -15.48 -13.34 18.23
N SER A 4 -15.56 -12.66 17.10
CA SER A 4 -16.82 -12.10 16.60
C SER A 4 -17.61 -13.03 15.69
N PHE A 5 -17.08 -14.21 15.36
CA PHE A 5 -17.73 -15.12 14.42
C PHE A 5 -18.47 -16.22 15.20
N PRO A 6 -19.82 -16.18 15.27
CA PRO A 6 -20.56 -17.35 15.71
C PRO A 6 -20.26 -18.50 14.75
N ASN A 7 -20.02 -19.71 15.27
CA ASN A 7 -19.72 -20.94 14.52
C ASN A 7 -20.92 -21.45 13.68
N GLN A 8 -21.69 -20.56 13.05
CA GLN A 8 -22.97 -20.83 12.40
C GLN A 8 -22.94 -20.58 10.88
N PHE A 9 -21.78 -20.62 10.24
CA PHE A 9 -21.74 -20.51 8.78
C PHE A 9 -22.00 -21.87 8.12
N PRO A 10 -22.94 -21.97 7.15
CA PRO A 10 -23.21 -23.20 6.42
C PRO A 10 -22.01 -23.67 5.58
N HIS A 11 -21.04 -22.79 5.34
CA HIS A 11 -19.77 -23.07 4.67
C HIS A 11 -18.62 -22.40 5.42
N LYS A 12 -17.39 -22.89 5.21
CA LYS A 12 -16.19 -22.28 5.78
C LYS A 12 -16.08 -20.84 5.27
N PRO A 13 -16.02 -19.82 6.15
CA PRO A 13 -15.94 -18.43 5.72
C PRO A 13 -14.63 -18.15 5.00
N ILE A 14 -14.69 -17.31 3.97
CA ILE A 14 -13.50 -16.77 3.29
C ILE A 14 -13.09 -15.49 4.02
N TRP A 15 -11.84 -15.42 4.45
CA TRP A 15 -11.25 -14.17 4.91
C TRP A 15 -10.51 -13.52 3.75
N ALA A 16 -10.88 -12.29 3.40
CA ALA A 16 -10.27 -11.52 2.34
C ALA A 16 -10.13 -10.06 2.78
N LEU A 17 -9.11 -9.38 2.26
CA LEU A 17 -8.88 -7.95 2.44
C LEU A 17 -9.27 -7.24 1.15
N ALA A 18 -10.05 -6.17 1.26
CA ALA A 18 -10.51 -5.35 0.13
C ALA A 18 -9.40 -4.40 -0.36
N GLU A 19 -8.30 -4.97 -0.86
CA GLU A 19 -7.21 -4.23 -1.49
C GLU A 19 -7.55 -3.99 -2.97
N ASN A 20 -8.06 -2.80 -3.31
CA ASN A 20 -8.56 -2.50 -4.65
C ASN A 20 -7.43 -2.34 -5.69
N TYR A 21 -6.20 -1.99 -5.29
CA TYR A 21 -5.08 -1.87 -6.24
C TYR A 21 -4.80 -3.21 -6.93
N ARG A 22 -5.22 -4.34 -6.33
CA ARG A 22 -5.14 -5.66 -6.96
C ARG A 22 -6.00 -5.84 -8.20
N PHE A 23 -6.93 -4.92 -8.43
CA PHE A 23 -7.92 -4.97 -9.49
C PHE A 23 -7.90 -3.74 -10.40
N GLU A 24 -6.99 -2.79 -10.16
CA GLU A 24 -6.84 -1.62 -11.01
C GLU A 24 -6.39 -2.07 -12.42
N PRO A 25 -7.13 -1.71 -13.49
CA PRO A 25 -6.85 -2.17 -14.84
C PRO A 25 -5.42 -1.86 -15.30
N ALA A 26 -4.86 -0.74 -14.84
CA ALA A 26 -3.50 -0.35 -15.16
C ALA A 26 -2.48 -1.43 -14.75
N PHE A 27 -2.53 -1.96 -13.52
CA PHE A 27 -1.59 -2.99 -13.08
C PHE A 27 -1.85 -4.34 -13.76
N VAL A 28 -3.12 -4.68 -14.01
CA VAL A 28 -3.50 -5.91 -14.72
C VAL A 28 -2.95 -5.92 -16.15
N GLU A 29 -3.08 -4.81 -16.88
CA GLU A 29 -2.55 -4.69 -18.24
C GLU A 29 -1.03 -4.55 -18.26
N SER A 30 -0.45 -3.73 -17.36
CA SER A 30 1.01 -3.58 -17.27
C SER A 30 1.72 -4.89 -16.98
N ARG A 31 1.13 -5.79 -16.19
CA ARG A 31 1.72 -7.11 -15.95
C ARG A 31 1.85 -7.93 -17.24
N LYS A 32 0.88 -7.85 -18.16
CA LYS A 32 0.94 -8.55 -19.46
C LYS A 32 2.08 -8.03 -20.33
N LEU A 33 2.34 -6.72 -20.27
CA LEU A 33 3.39 -6.05 -21.03
C LEU A 33 4.79 -6.24 -20.41
N THR A 34 4.87 -6.66 -19.15
CA THR A 34 6.16 -6.81 -18.44
C THR A 34 6.99 -7.95 -19.05
N ASP A 35 6.36 -8.99 -19.59
CA ASP A 35 7.07 -10.09 -20.23
C ASP A 35 7.69 -9.68 -21.59
N ASP A 36 7.18 -8.61 -22.22
CA ASP A 36 7.64 -8.12 -23.53
C ASP A 36 8.90 -7.24 -23.46
N ILE A 37 9.20 -6.68 -22.28
CA ILE A 37 10.36 -5.78 -22.09
C ILE A 37 11.66 -6.52 -21.73
N GLY A 38 11.61 -7.85 -21.65
CA GLY A 38 12.73 -8.70 -21.22
C GLY A 38 12.90 -8.74 -19.69
N ASP A 39 14.10 -9.10 -19.25
CA ASP A 39 14.37 -9.25 -17.81
C ASP A 39 14.31 -7.90 -17.09
N THR A 40 13.38 -7.78 -16.14
CA THR A 40 13.22 -6.57 -15.33
C THR A 40 14.36 -6.45 -14.32
N MET A 41 15.25 -5.49 -14.54
CA MET A 41 16.42 -5.27 -13.67
C MET A 41 16.14 -4.33 -12.49
N ASN A 42 15.26 -3.34 -12.67
CA ASN A 42 14.93 -2.35 -11.65
C ASN A 42 13.56 -1.72 -11.92
N ILE A 43 12.79 -1.46 -10.86
CA ILE A 43 11.56 -0.67 -10.93
C ILE A 43 11.67 0.44 -9.89
N GLN A 44 11.41 1.68 -10.33
CA GLN A 44 11.32 2.82 -9.45
C GLN A 44 9.87 3.28 -9.32
N VAL A 45 9.38 3.36 -8.08
CA VAL A 45 8.05 3.90 -7.76
C VAL A 45 8.26 5.19 -6.97
N ILE A 46 7.76 6.31 -7.51
CA ILE A 46 7.82 7.63 -6.87
C ILE A 46 6.39 8.10 -6.68
N ILE A 47 6.03 8.39 -5.43
CA ILE A 47 4.71 8.88 -5.05
C ILE A 47 4.87 10.20 -4.31
N GLU A 48 4.28 11.25 -4.87
CA GLU A 48 4.24 12.58 -4.26
C GLU A 48 2.77 13.01 -4.17
N GLY A 49 2.21 12.91 -2.97
CA GLY A 49 0.83 13.31 -2.68
C GLY A 49 0.79 14.49 -1.72
N SER A 50 0.10 15.56 -2.09
CA SER A 50 -0.13 16.68 -1.17
C SER A 50 -1.24 16.31 -0.17
N MET A 51 -0.84 16.02 1.06
CA MET A 51 -1.76 15.77 2.18
C MET A 51 -1.86 17.04 3.03
N ASN A 52 -2.89 17.85 2.79
CA ASN A 52 -3.10 19.12 3.47
C ASN A 52 -4.58 19.31 3.81
N SER A 53 -4.94 20.40 4.51
CA SER A 53 -6.29 20.66 5.00
C SER A 53 -7.40 20.71 3.94
N SER A 54 -7.07 20.88 2.66
CA SER A 54 -8.04 20.79 1.56
C SER A 54 -8.40 19.34 1.18
N ASN A 55 -7.57 18.37 1.55
CA ASN A 55 -7.82 16.96 1.31
C ASN A 55 -8.81 16.43 2.37
N SER A 56 -9.89 15.78 1.92
CA SER A 56 -10.93 15.26 2.82
C SER A 56 -10.41 14.22 3.82
N TYR A 57 -9.34 13.50 3.47
CA TYR A 57 -8.73 12.51 4.35
C TYR A 57 -7.87 13.14 5.45
N PHE A 58 -7.37 14.37 5.25
CA PHE A 58 -6.48 15.05 6.19
C PHE A 58 -7.13 15.24 7.57
N ASN A 59 -8.41 15.63 7.61
CA ASN A 59 -9.11 15.90 8.87
C ASN A 59 -9.67 14.64 9.55
N SER A 60 -9.37 13.44 9.04
CA SER A 60 -9.82 12.18 9.65
C SER A 60 -9.08 11.92 10.97
N SER A 61 -9.80 11.99 12.10
CA SER A 61 -9.21 11.86 13.44
C SER A 61 -8.45 10.54 13.63
N TRP A 62 -8.95 9.43 13.11
CA TRP A 62 -8.27 8.14 13.23
C TRP A 62 -6.99 8.08 12.38
N ARG A 63 -6.97 8.69 11.19
CA ARG A 63 -5.77 8.74 10.32
C ARG A 63 -4.67 9.58 10.94
N GLN A 64 -5.06 10.71 11.54
CA GLN A 64 -4.16 11.58 12.29
C GLN A 64 -3.52 10.91 13.52
N ASN A 65 -4.10 9.83 14.02
CA ASN A 65 -3.59 9.07 15.16
C ASN A 65 -3.16 7.64 14.78
N PHE A 66 -3.03 7.35 13.48
CA PHE A 66 -2.70 6.03 12.99
C PHE A 66 -1.19 5.79 13.06
N VAL A 67 -0.78 4.65 13.62
CA VAL A 67 0.64 4.26 13.69
C VAL A 67 1.14 4.01 12.27
N GLY A 68 2.21 4.69 11.87
CA GLY A 68 2.72 4.67 10.50
C GLY A 68 2.08 5.72 9.58
N GLY A 69 1.14 6.51 10.10
CA GLY A 69 0.57 7.68 9.44
C GLY A 69 -0.04 7.38 8.06
N PHE A 70 -0.07 8.40 7.21
CA PHE A 70 -0.58 8.28 5.85
C PHE A 70 0.31 7.40 4.96
N ILE A 71 1.60 7.24 5.31
CA ILE A 71 2.51 6.33 4.61
C ILE A 71 2.04 4.88 4.75
N LEU A 72 1.61 4.44 5.94
CA LEU A 72 1.05 3.10 6.09
C LEU A 72 -0.36 2.99 5.52
N ASP A 73 -1.20 4.01 5.71
CA ASP A 73 -2.58 4.04 5.17
C ASP A 73 -2.60 3.86 3.65
N MET A 74 -1.77 4.60 2.92
CA MET A 74 -1.72 4.57 1.45
C MET A 74 -0.67 3.61 0.90
N GLY A 75 0.42 3.36 1.62
CA GLY A 75 1.60 2.64 1.12
C GLY A 75 1.33 1.19 0.73
N VAL A 76 0.38 0.54 1.40
CA VAL A 76 -0.02 -0.85 1.10
C VAL A 76 -0.51 -1.02 -0.33
N HIS A 77 -1.18 0.01 -0.87
CA HIS A 77 -1.68 0.03 -2.24
C HIS A 77 -0.54 -0.01 -3.26
N PHE A 78 0.51 0.81 -3.07
CA PHE A 78 1.65 0.85 -3.98
C PHE A 78 2.46 -0.43 -3.94
N ILE A 79 2.63 -1.03 -2.76
CA ILE A 79 3.30 -2.32 -2.64
C ILE A 79 2.47 -3.45 -3.27
N ALA A 80 1.13 -3.40 -3.16
CA ALA A 80 0.26 -4.34 -3.84
C ALA A 80 0.41 -4.23 -5.37
N GLY A 81 0.37 -3.01 -5.92
CA GLY A 81 0.59 -2.76 -7.35
C GLY A 81 1.99 -3.18 -7.81
N LEU A 82 3.05 -2.85 -7.06
CA LEU A 82 4.42 -3.24 -7.38
C LEU A 82 4.58 -4.76 -7.44
N ARG A 83 4.03 -5.49 -6.46
CA ARG A 83 4.06 -6.97 -6.45
C ARG A 83 3.30 -7.57 -7.62
N MET A 84 2.19 -6.96 -8.03
CA MET A 84 1.49 -7.39 -9.24
C MET A 84 2.34 -7.20 -10.50
N LEU A 85 3.06 -6.09 -10.62
CA LEU A 85 3.91 -5.80 -11.78
C LEU A 85 5.10 -6.76 -11.84
N VAL A 86 5.89 -6.85 -10.77
CA VAL A 86 7.10 -7.67 -10.71
C VAL A 86 6.76 -9.17 -10.79
N GLY A 87 5.65 -9.58 -10.19
CA GLY A 87 5.25 -10.99 -10.14
C GLY A 87 6.11 -11.83 -9.19
N SER A 88 6.90 -11.20 -8.32
CA SER A 88 7.70 -11.85 -7.28
C SER A 88 7.44 -11.25 -5.91
N GLU A 89 7.82 -11.99 -4.87
CA GLU A 89 7.77 -11.50 -3.50
C GLU A 89 9.02 -10.68 -3.16
N ILE A 90 8.87 -9.70 -2.26
CA ILE A 90 9.96 -8.91 -1.71
C ILE A 90 10.74 -9.76 -0.72
N SER A 91 12.05 -9.91 -0.92
CA SER A 91 12.91 -10.76 -0.09
C SER A 91 13.53 -9.99 1.07
N THR A 92 13.91 -8.74 0.85
CA THR A 92 14.57 -7.88 1.84
C THR A 92 14.13 -6.44 1.68
N VAL A 93 14.15 -5.66 2.76
CA VAL A 93 13.83 -4.23 2.69
C VAL A 93 14.85 -3.45 3.49
N SER A 94 15.29 -2.33 2.93
CA SER A 94 16.02 -1.28 3.64
C SER A 94 15.32 0.05 3.40
N SER A 95 15.03 0.80 4.46
CA SER A 95 14.25 2.04 4.35
C SER A 95 14.73 3.11 5.29
N ILE A 96 14.62 4.37 4.86
CA ILE A 96 14.77 5.56 5.69
C ILE A 96 13.44 6.30 5.71
N SER A 97 12.90 6.51 6.91
CA SER A 97 11.69 7.32 7.12
C SER A 97 12.03 8.62 7.85
N ARG A 98 11.26 9.67 7.58
CA ARG A 98 11.39 10.97 8.26
C ARG A 98 10.02 11.50 8.64
N HIS A 99 10.02 12.38 9.64
CA HIS A 99 8.90 13.23 10.01
C HIS A 99 9.32 14.68 9.79
N VAL A 100 8.86 15.29 8.69
CA VAL A 100 9.23 16.64 8.27
C VAL A 100 8.07 17.60 8.47
N ASP A 101 6.87 17.26 7.98
CA ASP A 101 5.66 18.03 8.21
C ASP A 101 4.98 17.62 9.52
N MET A 102 5.10 18.47 10.54
CA MET A 102 4.52 18.22 11.87
C MET A 102 2.99 18.36 11.91
N THR A 103 2.35 18.79 10.82
CA THR A 103 0.89 18.77 10.68
C THR A 103 0.34 17.39 10.27
N LEU A 104 1.24 16.46 9.91
CA LEU A 104 0.93 15.08 9.55
C LEU A 104 1.41 14.10 10.63
N PRO A 105 0.76 12.93 10.77
CA PRO A 105 1.26 11.85 11.62
C PRO A 105 2.56 11.26 11.04
N PRO A 106 3.53 10.85 11.89
CA PRO A 106 4.77 10.26 11.44
C PRO A 106 4.58 8.81 10.92
N PRO A 107 5.41 8.37 9.95
CA PRO A 107 6.24 9.20 9.08
C PRO A 107 5.40 9.85 7.96
N ASP A 108 5.84 11.01 7.47
CA ASP A 108 5.28 11.68 6.29
C ASP A 108 6.13 11.47 5.03
N LYS A 109 7.37 10.97 5.19
CA LYS A 109 8.28 10.65 4.08
C LYS A 109 8.97 9.32 4.29
N ILE A 110 9.10 8.55 3.21
CA ILE A 110 9.85 7.30 3.18
C ILE A 110 10.60 7.15 1.87
N CYS A 111 11.80 6.59 1.94
CA CYS A 111 12.55 6.09 0.79
C CYS A 111 12.98 4.66 1.11
N SER A 112 12.67 3.72 0.23
CA SER A 112 12.88 2.29 0.45
C SER A 112 13.54 1.63 -0.76
N LEU A 113 14.46 0.72 -0.47
CA LEU A 113 14.97 -0.29 -1.40
C LEU A 113 14.34 -1.63 -1.00
N LEU A 114 13.70 -2.28 -1.98
CA LEU A 114 12.96 -3.54 -1.84
C LEU A 114 13.65 -4.66 -2.62
#